data_AF-A0A2V9RKX5-F1
#
_entry.id   AF-A0A2V9RKX5-F1
#
_cell.length_a   1.000
_cell.length_b   1.000
_cell.length_c   1.000
_cell.angle_alpha   90.00
_cell.angle_beta   90.00
_cell.angle_gamma   90.00
#
_symmetry.space_group_name_H-M   'P 1'
#
loop_
_entity.id
_entity.type
_entity.pdbx_description
1 polymer ?
#
loop_
_entity_poly.entity_id
_entity_poly.type
_entity_poly.pdbx_seq_one_letter_code
_entity_poly.pdbx_strand_id
1 'polypeptide(L)'
;MKNFFLSSRIISCLMLILLLANSSCSQNPKISKNSAEYQYSEAKKAMSDVKFEKAIILTGEIINKFANSEFADRARILRIVLLAGLNEGHANMAEAYISGFEKSIKNAGALRSNAFDYYRKQKNEALGFYEACDFFLKNFSDQTPYVLDCEFPSKDFTPNRTLDEIRGGTLPDSEHRKTAEEVELCNGVISSLTGFLGAGGDRARARRLLEGGPKPLDHAEFIVMLGRTLLDDQKLFGRTGLNEIQNYRQFYQKSSECAELALKILKDKPNKETQSLAEQLKTELEALEKKQAKTS
;
A
#
# COMPACT_ATOMS: atom_id res chain seq x y z
N MET A 1 36.42 38.71 62.05
CA MET A 1 36.24 37.30 61.65
C MET A 1 34.86 37.09 61.03
N LYS A 2 34.60 37.55 59.80
CA LYS A 2 33.29 37.38 59.11
C LYS A 2 33.37 36.97 57.63
N ASN A 3 34.57 36.75 57.08
CA ASN A 3 34.73 36.53 55.63
C ASN A 3 35.15 35.10 55.25
N PHE A 4 35.23 34.16 56.19
CA PHE A 4 35.75 32.81 55.90
C PHE A 4 34.66 31.76 55.59
N PHE A 5 33.38 32.05 55.83
CA PHE A 5 32.29 31.08 55.65
C PHE A 5 31.57 31.15 54.30
N LEU A 6 31.81 32.19 53.48
CA LEU A 6 31.13 32.33 52.18
C LEU A 6 31.83 31.57 51.03
N SER A 7 33.15 31.33 51.09
CA SER A 7 33.86 30.69 49.96
C SER A 7 33.66 29.17 49.88
N SER A 8 33.42 28.50 51.00
CA SER A 8 33.25 27.04 51.05
C SER A 8 31.92 26.57 50.43
N ARG A 9 30.85 27.38 50.54
CA ARG A 9 29.53 27.03 49.95
C ARG A 9 29.47 27.23 48.44
N ILE A 10 30.20 28.21 47.91
CA ILE A 10 30.23 28.49 46.46
C ILE A 10 31.03 27.42 45.71
N ILE A 11 32.15 26.95 46.29
CA ILE A 11 32.98 25.89 45.70
C ILE A 11 32.23 24.55 45.67
N SER A 12 31.44 24.26 46.71
CA SER A 12 30.68 22.99 46.78
C SER A 12 29.49 22.96 45.80
N CYS A 13 28.88 24.11 45.46
CA CYS A 13 27.84 24.19 44.45
C CYS A 13 28.38 24.11 43.02
N LEU A 14 29.57 24.65 42.74
CA LEU A 14 30.18 24.55 41.40
C LEU A 14 30.61 23.10 41.05
N MET A 15 31.11 22.34 42.03
CA MET A 15 31.47 20.92 41.82
C MET A 15 30.26 20.03 41.52
N LEU A 16 29.09 20.32 42.12
CA LEU A 16 27.87 19.54 41.88
C LEU A 16 27.26 19.83 40.50
N ILE A 17 27.43 21.04 39.97
CA ILE A 17 26.96 21.43 38.63
C ILE A 17 27.86 20.83 37.54
N LEU A 18 29.18 20.71 37.77
CA LEU A 18 30.11 20.06 36.83
C LEU A 18 29.95 18.52 36.77
N LEU A 19 29.45 17.88 37.83
CA LEU A 19 29.15 16.44 37.84
C LEU A 19 27.84 16.08 37.12
N LEU A 20 26.88 17.01 37.01
CA LEU A 20 25.63 16.82 36.27
C LEU A 20 25.76 17.07 34.76
N ALA A 21 26.83 17.73 34.32
CA ALA A 21 27.08 18.03 32.90
C ALA A 21 27.70 16.87 32.10
N ASN A 22 28.10 15.76 32.77
CA ASN A 22 28.75 14.62 32.10
C ASN A 22 27.84 13.40 31.87
N SER A 23 26.52 13.52 32.13
CA SER A 23 25.57 12.41 31.96
C SER A 23 24.70 12.52 30.69
N SER A 24 24.99 13.46 29.78
CA SER A 24 24.28 13.55 28.50
C SER A 24 25.05 12.82 27.39
N CYS A 25 25.28 11.53 27.59
CA CYS A 25 25.50 10.62 26.46
C CYS A 25 24.12 10.31 25.88
N SER A 26 23.71 11.09 24.88
CA SER A 26 22.55 10.78 24.04
C SER A 26 22.83 9.56 23.16
N GLN A 27 23.00 8.38 23.77
CA GLN A 27 22.85 7.13 23.04
C GLN A 27 21.35 6.88 22.96
N ASN A 28 20.72 7.33 21.87
CA ASN A 28 19.39 6.86 21.52
C ASN A 28 19.38 5.33 21.67
N PRO A 29 18.45 4.75 22.45
CA PRO A 29 18.45 3.32 22.69
C PRO A 29 18.44 2.60 21.34
N LYS A 30 19.45 1.75 21.09
CA LYS A 30 19.52 0.98 19.85
C LYS A 30 18.32 0.03 19.82
N ILE A 31 17.41 0.25 18.88
CA ILE A 31 16.27 -0.64 18.63
C ILE A 31 16.81 -2.05 18.39
N SER A 32 16.27 -3.03 19.11
CA SER A 32 16.68 -4.43 18.98
C SER A 32 16.32 -4.98 17.61
N LYS A 33 17.26 -5.66 16.94
CA LYS A 33 17.03 -6.27 15.60
C LYS A 33 15.89 -7.30 15.57
N ASN A 34 15.54 -7.86 16.73
CA ASN A 34 14.47 -8.84 16.86
C ASN A 34 13.15 -8.22 17.35
N SER A 35 13.01 -6.90 17.31
CA SER A 35 11.77 -6.20 17.69
C SER A 35 10.88 -5.92 16.48
N ALA A 36 9.58 -5.79 16.73
CA ALA A 36 8.61 -5.38 15.72
C ALA A 36 8.93 -3.98 15.16
N GLU A 37 9.39 -3.06 16.00
CA GLU A 37 9.81 -1.71 15.62
C GLU A 37 10.96 -1.72 14.62
N TYR A 38 11.99 -2.54 14.87
CA TYR A 38 13.12 -2.68 13.95
C TYR A 38 12.66 -3.24 12.60
N GLN A 39 11.87 -4.32 12.60
CA GLN A 39 11.38 -4.90 11.35
C GLN A 39 10.48 -3.93 10.58
N TYR A 40 9.66 -3.14 11.27
CA TYR A 40 8.82 -2.14 10.65
C TYR A 40 9.65 -1.01 10.03
N SER A 41 10.69 -0.52 10.72
CA SER A 41 11.60 0.48 10.15
C SER A 41 12.35 -0.05 8.91
N GLU A 42 12.75 -1.33 8.91
CA GLU A 42 13.30 -1.97 7.71
C GLU A 42 12.29 -2.10 6.57
N ALA A 43 11.00 -2.30 6.87
CA ALA A 43 9.93 -2.33 5.87
C ALA A 43 9.72 -0.94 5.26
N LYS A 44 9.72 0.12 6.08
CA LYS A 44 9.66 1.52 5.61
C LYS A 44 10.85 1.86 4.71
N LYS A 45 12.06 1.46 5.11
CA LYS A 45 13.26 1.64 4.30
C LYS A 45 13.17 0.87 2.97
N ALA A 46 12.68 -0.37 3.00
CA ALA A 46 12.48 -1.16 1.79
C ALA A 46 11.47 -0.51 0.84
N MET A 47 10.38 0.07 1.35
CA MET A 47 9.42 0.87 0.58
C MET A 47 10.11 2.08 -0.09
N SER A 48 10.86 2.87 0.68
CA SER A 48 11.62 4.03 0.20
C SER A 48 12.61 3.68 -0.90
N ASP A 49 13.33 2.55 -0.72
CA ASP A 49 14.31 1.99 -1.67
C ASP A 49 13.66 1.34 -2.90
N VAL A 50 12.32 1.34 -3.03
CA VAL A 50 11.58 0.66 -4.12
C VAL A 50 11.80 -0.86 -4.12
N LYS A 51 12.05 -1.45 -2.95
CA LYS A 51 12.17 -2.90 -2.70
C LYS A 51 10.85 -3.44 -2.15
N PHE A 52 9.78 -3.28 -2.92
CA PHE A 52 8.42 -3.55 -2.45
C PHE A 52 8.18 -5.00 -2.03
N GLU A 53 8.71 -5.99 -2.77
CA GLU A 53 8.63 -7.41 -2.37
C GLU A 53 9.25 -7.65 -1.00
N LYS A 54 10.41 -7.03 -0.71
CA LYS A 54 11.04 -7.09 0.61
C LYS A 54 10.14 -6.45 1.68
N ALA A 55 9.50 -5.33 1.38
CA ALA A 55 8.56 -4.68 2.31
C ALA A 55 7.32 -5.56 2.59
N ILE A 56 6.80 -6.26 1.59
CA ILE A 56 5.71 -7.24 1.74
C ILE A 56 6.15 -8.41 2.62
N ILE A 57 7.35 -8.96 2.43
CA ILE A 57 7.87 -10.06 3.26
C ILE A 57 7.99 -9.58 4.72
N LEU A 58 8.63 -8.43 4.96
CA LEU A 58 8.82 -7.89 6.30
C LEU A 58 7.49 -7.60 7.01
N THR A 59 6.51 -7.00 6.31
CA THR A 59 5.18 -6.77 6.89
C THR A 59 4.47 -8.08 7.24
N GLY A 60 4.57 -9.11 6.39
CA GLY A 60 4.04 -10.44 6.69
C GLY A 60 4.70 -11.09 7.91
N GLU A 61 6.03 -10.97 8.04
CA GLU A 61 6.74 -11.46 9.22
C GLU A 61 6.31 -10.77 10.51
N ILE A 62 6.11 -9.45 10.48
CA ILE A 62 5.66 -8.68 11.64
C ILE A 62 4.27 -9.13 12.08
N ILE A 63 3.34 -9.27 11.12
CA ILE A 63 1.97 -9.72 11.37
C ILE A 63 1.94 -11.09 12.05
N ASN A 64 2.82 -12.00 11.61
CA ASN A 64 2.86 -13.37 12.12
C ASN A 64 3.58 -13.48 13.48
N LYS A 65 4.71 -12.79 13.66
CA LYS A 65 5.56 -12.93 14.85
C LYS A 65 5.13 -12.01 15.99
N PHE A 66 4.50 -10.87 15.68
CA PHE A 66 4.16 -9.82 16.63
C PHE A 66 2.69 -9.42 16.54
N ALA A 67 1.79 -10.40 16.33
CA ALA A 67 0.38 -10.20 15.99
C ALA A 67 -0.39 -9.24 16.91
N ASN A 68 -0.01 -9.15 18.19
CA ASN A 68 -0.64 -8.31 19.23
C ASN A 68 0.09 -6.97 19.46
N SER A 69 1.00 -6.57 18.57
CA SER A 69 1.73 -5.29 18.66
C SER A 69 1.11 -4.22 17.75
N GLU A 70 1.26 -2.95 18.11
CA GLU A 70 0.84 -1.84 17.24
C GLU A 70 1.50 -1.88 15.85
N PHE A 71 2.71 -2.45 15.76
CA PHE A 71 3.43 -2.61 14.50
C PHE A 71 2.79 -3.66 13.60
N ALA A 72 2.09 -4.65 14.14
CA ALA A 72 1.33 -5.59 13.32
C ALA A 72 0.14 -4.89 12.63
N ASP A 73 -0.54 -3.97 13.32
CA ASP A 73 -1.63 -3.19 12.71
C ASP A 73 -1.11 -2.24 11.62
N ARG A 74 -0.03 -1.53 11.91
CA ARG A 74 0.65 -0.69 10.91
C ARG A 74 1.18 -1.51 9.73
N ALA A 75 1.66 -2.73 9.98
CA ALA A 75 2.13 -3.65 8.94
C ALA A 75 0.98 -4.18 8.07
N ARG A 76 -0.20 -4.46 8.64
CA ARG A 76 -1.40 -4.84 7.87
C ARG A 76 -1.78 -3.74 6.87
N ILE A 77 -1.84 -2.50 7.33
CA ILE A 77 -2.20 -1.35 6.48
C ILE A 77 -1.15 -1.14 5.38
N LEU A 78 0.14 -1.14 5.73
CA LEU A 78 1.20 -1.00 4.74
C LEU A 78 1.19 -2.15 3.71
N ARG A 79 0.94 -3.38 4.16
CA ARG A 79 0.83 -4.55 3.29
C ARG A 79 -0.31 -4.41 2.29
N ILE A 80 -1.48 -3.93 2.71
CA ILE A 80 -2.63 -3.65 1.83
C ILE A 80 -2.23 -2.66 0.72
N VAL A 81 -1.60 -1.54 1.08
CA VAL A 81 -1.15 -0.52 0.13
C VAL A 81 -0.17 -1.11 -0.89
N LEU A 82 0.81 -1.88 -0.40
CA LEU A 82 1.83 -2.53 -1.24
C LEU A 82 1.20 -3.52 -2.23
N LEU A 83 0.35 -4.42 -1.75
CA LEU A 83 -0.30 -5.44 -2.57
C LEU A 83 -1.19 -4.81 -3.65
N ALA A 84 -2.01 -3.82 -3.29
CA ALA A 84 -2.81 -3.07 -4.24
C ALA A 84 -1.94 -2.42 -5.33
N GLY A 85 -0.84 -1.78 -4.93
CA GLY A 85 0.06 -1.09 -5.85
C GLY A 85 0.85 -2.03 -6.77
N LEU A 86 1.35 -3.16 -6.26
CA LEU A 86 2.03 -4.14 -7.10
C LEU A 86 1.06 -4.83 -8.06
N ASN A 87 -0.16 -5.11 -7.60
CA ASN A 87 -1.21 -5.60 -8.47
C ASN A 87 -1.48 -4.63 -9.64
N GLU A 88 -1.66 -3.33 -9.36
CA GLU A 88 -1.86 -2.30 -10.41
C GLU A 88 -0.66 -2.23 -11.37
N GLY A 89 0.57 -2.22 -10.86
CA GLY A 89 1.78 -2.20 -11.70
C GLY A 89 1.89 -3.43 -12.60
N HIS A 90 1.59 -4.63 -12.09
CA HIS A 90 1.55 -5.84 -12.91
C HIS A 90 0.39 -5.82 -13.93
N ALA A 91 -0.76 -5.24 -13.58
CA ALA A 91 -1.88 -5.05 -14.50
C ALA A 91 -1.46 -4.19 -15.70
N ASN A 92 -0.83 -3.05 -15.45
CA ASN A 92 -0.33 -2.16 -16.50
C ASN A 92 0.66 -2.85 -17.44
N MET A 93 1.55 -3.67 -16.89
CA MET A 93 2.48 -4.49 -17.68
C MET A 93 1.73 -5.50 -18.55
N ALA A 94 0.78 -6.26 -17.97
CA ALA A 94 0.01 -7.25 -18.70
C ALA A 94 -0.79 -6.61 -19.84
N GLU A 95 -1.49 -5.50 -19.58
CA GLU A 95 -2.25 -4.74 -20.57
C GLU A 95 -1.37 -4.22 -21.71
N ALA A 96 -0.18 -3.71 -21.40
CA ALA A 96 0.76 -3.26 -22.41
C ALA A 96 1.17 -4.40 -23.34
N TYR A 97 1.50 -5.56 -22.79
CA TYR A 97 1.89 -6.74 -23.57
C TYR A 97 0.72 -7.30 -24.40
N ILE A 98 -0.51 -7.30 -23.88
CA ILE A 98 -1.70 -7.68 -24.66
C ILE A 98 -1.91 -6.71 -25.83
N SER A 99 -1.84 -5.40 -25.58
CA SER A 99 -1.98 -4.39 -26.65
C SER A 99 -0.88 -4.54 -27.71
N GLY A 100 0.35 -4.83 -27.30
CA GLY A 100 1.46 -5.13 -28.20
C GLY A 100 1.25 -6.40 -29.02
N PHE A 101 0.74 -7.46 -28.39
CA PHE A 101 0.41 -8.72 -29.05
C PHE A 101 -0.60 -8.51 -30.19
N GLU A 102 -1.64 -7.71 -29.98
CA GLU A 102 -2.67 -7.41 -30.98
C GLU A 102 -2.13 -6.64 -32.20
N LYS A 103 -1.01 -5.91 -32.03
CA LYS A 103 -0.41 -5.06 -33.07
C LYS A 103 0.82 -5.66 -33.75
N SER A 104 1.40 -6.73 -33.21
CA SER A 104 2.67 -7.28 -33.67
C SER A 104 2.50 -8.67 -34.30
N ILE A 105 2.79 -8.80 -35.59
CA ILE A 105 2.86 -10.13 -36.23
C ILE A 105 4.16 -10.85 -35.85
N LYS A 106 5.29 -10.13 -35.83
CA LYS A 106 6.63 -10.70 -35.63
C LYS A 106 6.83 -11.25 -34.21
N ASN A 107 6.34 -10.54 -33.20
CA ASN A 107 6.62 -10.84 -31.79
C ASN A 107 5.40 -11.40 -31.04
N ALA A 108 4.29 -11.68 -31.74
CA ALA A 108 3.01 -12.07 -31.14
C ALA A 108 3.13 -13.12 -30.02
N GLY A 109 3.80 -14.25 -30.30
CA GLY A 109 3.94 -15.34 -29.34
C GLY A 109 4.64 -14.93 -28.04
N ALA A 110 5.75 -14.20 -28.15
CA ALA A 110 6.53 -13.76 -26.99
C ALA A 110 5.81 -12.67 -26.18
N LEU A 111 5.17 -11.72 -26.86
CA LEU A 111 4.38 -10.67 -26.19
C LEU A 111 3.20 -11.28 -25.43
N ARG A 112 2.49 -12.22 -26.04
CA ARG A 112 1.40 -12.95 -25.39
C ARG A 112 1.90 -13.74 -24.18
N SER A 113 3.02 -14.44 -24.30
CA SER A 113 3.62 -15.17 -23.16
C SER A 113 3.93 -14.25 -21.99
N ASN A 114 4.59 -13.12 -22.25
CA ASN A 114 4.90 -12.14 -21.20
C ASN A 114 3.62 -11.57 -20.56
N ALA A 115 2.57 -11.30 -21.34
CA ALA A 115 1.28 -10.87 -20.79
C ALA A 115 0.73 -11.87 -19.75
N PHE A 116 0.75 -13.17 -20.06
CA PHE A 116 0.28 -14.20 -19.12
C PHE A 116 1.18 -14.35 -17.89
N ASP A 117 2.49 -14.11 -18.03
CA ASP A 117 3.39 -14.07 -16.88
C ASP A 117 3.05 -12.90 -15.93
N TYR A 118 2.74 -11.72 -16.49
CA TYR A 118 2.28 -10.57 -15.70
C TYR A 118 0.88 -10.77 -15.12
N TYR A 119 -0.06 -11.41 -15.84
CA TYR A 119 -1.34 -11.81 -15.23
C TYR A 119 -1.17 -12.78 -14.07
N ARG A 120 -0.19 -13.69 -14.11
CA ARG A 120 0.10 -14.59 -12.99
C ARG A 120 0.62 -13.82 -11.78
N LYS A 121 1.52 -12.86 -12.00
CA LYS A 121 2.02 -11.96 -10.94
C LYS A 121 0.87 -11.12 -10.35
N GLN A 122 0.09 -10.47 -11.21
CA GLN A 122 -1.09 -9.69 -10.83
C GLN A 122 -2.05 -10.53 -9.98
N LYS A 123 -2.39 -11.75 -10.41
CA LYS A 123 -3.25 -12.67 -9.66
C LYS A 123 -2.73 -12.95 -8.26
N ASN A 124 -1.43 -13.19 -8.10
CA ASN A 124 -0.86 -13.46 -6.78
C ASN A 124 -1.01 -12.26 -5.84
N GLU A 125 -0.75 -11.04 -6.35
CA GLU A 125 -0.91 -9.83 -5.56
C GLU A 125 -2.39 -9.54 -5.23
N ALA A 126 -3.30 -9.73 -6.20
CA ALA A 126 -4.74 -9.59 -5.99
C ALA A 126 -5.27 -10.55 -4.92
N LEU A 127 -4.85 -11.82 -4.95
CA LEU A 127 -5.23 -12.80 -3.93
C LEU A 127 -4.68 -12.44 -2.56
N GLY A 128 -3.42 -12.01 -2.48
CA GLY A 128 -2.85 -11.50 -1.23
C GLY A 128 -3.61 -10.28 -0.70
N PHE A 129 -4.03 -9.37 -1.59
CA PHE A 129 -4.83 -8.21 -1.25
C PHE A 129 -6.21 -8.61 -0.72
N TYR A 130 -6.87 -9.56 -1.39
CA TYR A 130 -8.13 -10.14 -0.95
C TYR A 130 -8.03 -10.74 0.46
N GLU A 131 -6.99 -11.52 0.74
CA GLU A 131 -6.76 -12.11 2.07
C GLU A 131 -6.55 -11.03 3.14
N ALA A 132 -5.78 -9.99 2.82
CA ALA A 132 -5.57 -8.86 3.73
C ALA A 132 -6.88 -8.09 4.00
N CYS A 133 -7.70 -7.88 2.98
CA CYS A 133 -9.03 -7.28 3.10
C CYS A 133 -9.98 -8.14 3.93
N ASP A 134 -10.04 -9.45 3.66
CA ASP A 134 -10.90 -10.39 4.39
C ASP A 134 -10.53 -10.43 5.88
N PHE A 135 -9.23 -10.48 6.20
CA PHE A 135 -8.77 -10.36 7.58
C PHE A 135 -9.26 -9.05 8.22
N PHE A 136 -9.12 -7.94 7.52
CA PHE A 136 -9.49 -6.63 8.03
C PHE A 136 -10.98 -6.52 8.32
N LEU A 137 -11.84 -6.95 7.40
CA LEU A 137 -13.29 -6.90 7.58
C LEU A 137 -13.75 -7.82 8.73
N LYS A 138 -13.16 -9.00 8.87
CA LYS A 138 -13.47 -9.94 9.97
C LYS A 138 -13.07 -9.41 11.35
N ASN A 139 -12.03 -8.60 11.41
CA ASN A 139 -11.49 -8.03 12.64
C ASN A 139 -11.75 -6.52 12.75
N PHE A 140 -12.74 -6.01 12.02
CA PHE A 140 -13.08 -4.60 12.01
C PHE A 140 -13.46 -4.13 13.43
N SER A 141 -12.86 -3.01 13.84
CA SER A 141 -13.15 -2.32 15.10
C SER A 141 -13.17 -0.83 14.82
N ASP A 142 -14.22 -0.15 15.28
CA ASP A 142 -14.35 1.31 15.22
C ASP A 142 -13.44 2.04 16.21
N GLN A 143 -12.85 1.30 17.17
CA GLN A 143 -11.96 1.82 18.21
C GLN A 143 -10.48 1.77 17.82
N THR A 144 -10.10 0.87 16.91
CA THR A 144 -8.70 0.68 16.51
C THR A 144 -8.33 1.71 15.43
N PRO A 145 -7.40 2.65 15.68
CA PRO A 145 -7.05 3.65 14.69
C PRO A 145 -6.29 3.02 13.53
N TYR A 146 -6.68 3.37 12.30
CA TYR A 146 -5.90 3.02 11.11
C TYR A 146 -4.80 4.05 10.90
N VAL A 147 -3.55 3.59 10.91
CA VAL A 147 -2.38 4.45 10.75
C VAL A 147 -1.51 3.93 9.62
N LEU A 148 -1.34 4.74 8.59
CA LEU A 148 -0.33 4.52 7.56
C LEU A 148 0.95 5.25 7.95
N ASP A 149 1.99 4.49 8.24
CA ASP A 149 3.30 5.01 8.66
C ASP A 149 4.39 4.47 7.73
N CYS A 150 4.55 5.11 6.57
CA CYS A 150 5.50 4.68 5.57
C CYS A 150 6.29 5.85 4.98
N GLU A 151 7.40 5.52 4.34
CA GLU A 151 8.15 6.49 3.54
C GLU A 151 7.59 6.52 2.12
N PHE A 152 7.52 7.71 1.54
CA PHE A 152 7.19 7.85 0.13
C PHE A 152 8.35 7.29 -0.72
N PRO A 153 8.08 6.51 -1.79
CA PRO A 153 9.14 5.98 -2.65
C PRO A 153 10.12 7.06 -3.13
N SER A 154 11.41 6.84 -2.91
CA SER A 154 12.46 7.85 -3.14
C SER A 154 12.71 8.13 -4.64
N LYS A 155 12.36 7.17 -5.49
CA LYS A 155 12.45 7.32 -6.95
C LYS A 155 11.10 7.75 -7.50
N ASP A 156 11.06 8.95 -8.06
CA ASP A 156 9.98 9.34 -8.95
C ASP A 156 10.37 8.93 -10.37
N PHE A 157 9.61 8.02 -10.96
CA PHE A 157 9.88 7.56 -12.32
C PHE A 157 9.15 8.45 -13.33
N THR A 158 9.89 8.88 -14.35
CA THR A 158 9.38 9.57 -15.55
C THR A 158 8.47 8.65 -16.38
N PRO A 159 7.78 9.15 -17.43
CA PRO A 159 6.95 8.31 -18.29
C PRO A 159 7.70 7.05 -18.80
N ASN A 160 7.03 5.90 -18.72
CA ASN A 160 7.62 4.60 -19.05
C ASN A 160 7.62 4.37 -20.57
N ARG A 161 8.58 4.95 -21.26
CA ARG A 161 8.70 4.84 -22.73
C ARG A 161 8.79 3.38 -23.21
N THR A 162 9.49 2.51 -22.47
CA THR A 162 9.57 1.09 -22.81
C THR A 162 8.19 0.45 -22.81
N LEU A 163 7.30 0.83 -21.87
CA LEU A 163 5.92 0.35 -21.84
C LEU A 163 5.13 0.79 -23.08
N ASP A 164 5.34 2.02 -23.55
CA ASP A 164 4.71 2.50 -24.79
C ASP A 164 5.23 1.76 -26.02
N GLU A 165 6.52 1.43 -26.06
CA GLU A 165 7.11 0.61 -27.11
C GLU A 165 6.56 -0.84 -27.07
N ILE A 166 6.36 -1.41 -25.87
CA ILE A 166 5.67 -2.70 -25.68
C ILE A 166 4.24 -2.63 -26.23
N ARG A 167 3.47 -1.59 -25.86
CA ARG A 167 2.12 -1.34 -26.40
C ARG A 167 2.10 -1.19 -27.92
N GLY A 168 3.20 -0.75 -28.51
CA GLY A 168 3.41 -0.65 -29.96
C GLY A 168 3.78 -1.97 -30.64
N GLY A 169 3.98 -3.05 -29.88
CA GLY A 169 4.34 -4.37 -30.42
C GLY A 169 5.84 -4.68 -30.44
N THR A 170 6.64 -3.82 -29.81
CA THR A 170 8.08 -4.04 -29.63
C THR A 170 8.31 -5.01 -28.49
N LEU A 171 9.17 -6.01 -28.70
CA LEU A 171 9.62 -6.90 -27.63
C LEU A 171 10.93 -6.33 -27.06
N PRO A 172 10.94 -5.78 -25.83
CA PRO A 172 12.17 -5.31 -25.20
C PRO A 172 13.06 -6.50 -24.82
N ASP A 173 14.37 -6.24 -24.68
CA ASP A 173 15.26 -7.18 -24.02
C ASP A 173 14.96 -7.28 -22.51
N SER A 174 15.65 -8.21 -21.84
CA SER A 174 15.42 -8.50 -20.42
C SER A 174 15.72 -7.34 -19.49
N GLU A 175 16.71 -6.50 -19.81
CA GLU A 175 17.11 -5.38 -18.97
C GLU A 175 16.08 -4.26 -19.05
N HIS A 176 15.75 -3.84 -20.28
CA HIS A 176 14.72 -2.83 -20.51
C HIS A 176 13.36 -3.27 -19.96
N ARG A 177 13.00 -4.55 -20.09
CA ARG A 177 11.78 -5.09 -19.48
C ARG A 177 11.80 -4.96 -17.96
N LYS A 178 12.90 -5.33 -17.31
CA LYS A 178 13.02 -5.26 -15.85
C LYS A 178 12.93 -3.82 -15.36
N THR A 179 13.60 -2.88 -16.04
CA THR A 179 13.49 -1.45 -15.71
C THR A 179 12.07 -0.94 -15.91
N ALA A 180 11.39 -1.34 -16.99
CA ALA A 180 9.99 -0.97 -17.22
C ALA A 180 9.07 -1.51 -16.13
N GLU A 181 9.29 -2.74 -15.67
CA GLU A 181 8.56 -3.34 -14.55
C GLU A 181 8.80 -2.56 -13.26
N GLU A 182 10.05 -2.28 -12.88
CA GLU A 182 10.36 -1.50 -11.67
C GLU A 182 9.68 -0.12 -11.66
N VAL A 183 9.61 0.53 -12.83
CA VAL A 183 8.87 1.80 -13.02
C VAL A 183 7.37 1.62 -12.77
N GLU A 184 6.73 0.61 -13.38
CA GLU A 184 5.29 0.38 -13.21
C GLU A 184 4.92 -0.04 -11.80
N LEU A 185 5.73 -0.87 -11.16
CA LEU A 185 5.51 -1.26 -9.76
C LEU A 185 5.57 -0.04 -8.84
N CYS A 186 6.53 0.88 -9.07
CA CYS A 186 6.57 2.12 -8.30
C CYS A 186 5.39 3.03 -8.59
N ASN A 187 5.00 3.19 -9.86
CA ASN A 187 3.82 3.97 -10.24
C ASN A 187 2.55 3.42 -9.60
N GLY A 188 2.34 2.10 -9.61
CA GLY A 188 1.20 1.46 -8.96
C GLY A 188 1.21 1.63 -7.45
N VAL A 189 2.37 1.49 -6.78
CA VAL A 189 2.48 1.76 -5.33
C VAL A 189 2.20 3.23 -5.00
N ILE A 190 2.66 4.17 -5.82
CA ILE A 190 2.33 5.59 -5.65
C ILE A 190 0.83 5.84 -5.87
N SER A 191 0.23 5.22 -6.89
CA SER A 191 -1.21 5.30 -7.17
C SER A 191 -2.02 4.82 -5.97
N SER A 192 -1.72 3.61 -5.47
CA SER A 192 -2.29 3.04 -4.25
C SER A 192 -2.13 3.97 -3.04
N LEU A 193 -0.93 4.53 -2.80
CA LEU A 193 -0.71 5.51 -1.73
C LEU A 193 -1.63 6.72 -1.87
N THR A 194 -1.73 7.29 -3.08
CA THR A 194 -2.58 8.47 -3.30
C THR A 194 -4.07 8.16 -3.08
N GLY A 195 -4.51 6.94 -3.40
CA GLY A 195 -5.86 6.47 -3.13
C GLY A 195 -6.14 6.35 -1.64
N PHE A 196 -5.34 5.54 -0.93
CA PHE A 196 -5.53 5.30 0.50
C PHE A 196 -5.29 6.52 1.40
N LEU A 197 -4.55 7.52 0.93
CA LEU A 197 -4.32 8.79 1.64
C LEU A 197 -5.39 9.86 1.34
N GLY A 198 -6.38 9.58 0.47
CA GLY A 198 -7.37 10.57 0.05
C GLY A 198 -6.77 11.73 -0.76
N ALA A 199 -5.65 11.47 -1.45
CA ALA A 199 -4.96 12.46 -2.29
C ALA A 199 -5.48 12.47 -3.74
N GLY A 200 -6.35 11.54 -4.13
CA GLY A 200 -7.04 11.55 -5.43
C GLY A 200 -6.10 11.54 -6.64
N GLY A 201 -5.00 10.76 -6.57
CA GLY A 201 -3.98 10.71 -7.63
C GLY A 201 -2.89 11.78 -7.52
N ASP A 202 -3.01 12.78 -6.63
CA ASP A 202 -1.99 13.82 -6.46
C ASP A 202 -0.77 13.27 -5.69
N ARG A 203 0.28 12.92 -6.43
CA ARG A 203 1.57 12.42 -5.91
C ARG A 203 2.21 13.40 -4.93
N ALA A 204 2.18 14.70 -5.22
CA ALA A 204 2.82 15.73 -4.41
C ALA A 204 2.06 15.94 -3.10
N ARG A 205 0.72 15.85 -3.13
CA ARG A 205 -0.11 15.85 -1.92
C ARG A 205 0.14 14.60 -1.08
N ALA A 206 0.18 13.40 -1.67
CA ALA A 206 0.47 12.16 -0.96
C ALA A 206 1.84 12.20 -0.27
N ARG A 207 2.89 12.69 -0.95
CA ARG A 207 4.22 12.87 -0.36
C ARG A 207 4.16 13.81 0.87
N ARG A 208 3.56 14.99 0.73
CA ARG A 208 3.41 15.96 1.83
C ARG A 208 2.63 15.40 3.02
N LEU A 209 1.63 14.55 2.79
CA LEU A 209 0.87 13.91 3.85
C LEU A 209 1.72 12.94 4.68
N LEU A 210 2.73 12.29 4.08
CA LEU A 210 3.63 11.35 4.76
C LEU A 210 4.84 12.01 5.41
N GLU A 211 5.27 13.19 4.94
CA GLU A 211 6.36 13.97 5.55
C GLU A 211 6.08 14.36 7.02
N GLY A 212 4.81 14.46 7.39
CA GLY A 212 4.37 14.74 8.77
C GLY A 212 4.49 13.56 9.74
N GLY A 213 4.93 12.38 9.27
CA GLY A 213 5.02 11.15 10.08
C GLY A 213 3.78 10.26 9.94
N PRO A 214 3.51 9.40 10.94
CA PRO A 214 2.38 8.47 10.91
C PRO A 214 1.05 9.16 10.63
N LYS A 215 0.33 8.72 9.60
CA LYS A 215 -0.90 9.34 9.15
C LYS A 215 -2.13 8.51 9.54
N PRO A 216 -3.03 9.04 10.39
CA PRO A 216 -4.32 8.42 10.63
C PRO A 216 -5.17 8.43 9.34
N LEU A 217 -5.84 7.32 9.07
CA LEU A 217 -6.76 7.14 7.95
C LEU A 217 -8.21 7.17 8.45
N ASP A 218 -9.09 7.75 7.67
CA ASP A 218 -10.53 7.65 7.93
C ASP A 218 -11.01 6.21 7.64
N HIS A 219 -11.76 5.62 8.56
CA HIS A 219 -12.17 4.21 8.44
C HIS A 219 -13.10 3.99 7.24
N ALA A 220 -14.06 4.89 7.02
CA ALA A 220 -15.01 4.75 5.92
C ALA A 220 -14.29 4.93 4.58
N GLU A 221 -13.45 5.95 4.46
CA GLU A 221 -12.66 6.20 3.24
C GLU A 221 -11.72 5.02 2.93
N PHE A 222 -11.02 4.50 3.95
CA PHE A 222 -10.17 3.33 3.80
C PHE A 222 -10.95 2.12 3.28
N ILE A 223 -12.11 1.82 3.86
CA ILE A 223 -12.94 0.67 3.46
C ILE A 223 -13.51 0.86 2.04
N VAL A 224 -13.91 2.07 1.66
CA VAL A 224 -14.31 2.37 0.28
C VAL A 224 -13.16 2.08 -0.69
N MET A 225 -11.93 2.47 -0.34
CA MET A 225 -10.75 2.20 -1.17
C MET A 225 -10.43 0.71 -1.26
N LEU A 226 -10.63 -0.08 -0.19
CA LEU A 226 -10.55 -1.54 -0.27
C LEU A 226 -11.57 -2.08 -1.27
N GLY A 227 -12.83 -1.68 -1.15
CA GLY A 227 -13.91 -2.12 -2.03
C GLY A 227 -13.68 -1.77 -3.50
N ARG A 228 -13.19 -0.55 -3.77
CA ARG A 228 -12.82 -0.11 -5.12
C ARG A 228 -11.71 -0.98 -5.71
N THR A 229 -10.63 -1.17 -4.97
CA THR A 229 -9.50 -2.01 -5.42
C THR A 229 -9.95 -3.44 -5.71
N LEU A 230 -10.77 -4.04 -4.82
CA LEU A 230 -11.34 -5.38 -5.05
C LEU A 230 -12.19 -5.46 -6.32
N LEU A 231 -12.96 -4.40 -6.60
CA LEU A 231 -13.80 -4.35 -7.80
C LEU A 231 -12.98 -4.22 -9.08
N ASP A 232 -11.89 -3.46 -9.05
CA ASP A 232 -10.97 -3.35 -10.17
C ASP A 232 -10.24 -4.68 -10.41
N ASP A 233 -9.76 -5.32 -9.36
CA ASP A 233 -9.07 -6.62 -9.40
C ASP A 233 -9.98 -7.73 -9.90
N GLN A 234 -11.28 -7.63 -9.61
CA GLN A 234 -12.29 -8.56 -10.09
C GLN A 234 -12.22 -8.77 -11.61
N LYS A 235 -11.91 -7.71 -12.37
CA LYS A 235 -11.85 -7.73 -13.84
C LYS A 235 -10.84 -8.76 -14.36
N LEU A 236 -9.73 -8.96 -13.64
CA LEU A 236 -8.71 -9.97 -13.95
C LEU A 236 -9.31 -11.38 -14.03
N PHE A 237 -10.26 -11.70 -13.16
CA PHE A 237 -10.85 -13.04 -13.08
C PHE A 237 -12.05 -13.23 -14.03
N GLY A 238 -12.43 -12.18 -14.77
CA GLY A 238 -13.52 -12.24 -15.74
C GLY A 238 -13.19 -13.06 -16.99
N ARG A 239 -14.19 -13.26 -17.86
CA ARG A 239 -14.07 -14.06 -19.10
C ARG A 239 -12.97 -13.59 -20.05
N THR A 240 -12.66 -12.30 -20.04
CA THR A 240 -11.64 -11.68 -20.90
C THR A 240 -10.24 -11.68 -20.28
N GLY A 241 -10.14 -11.98 -18.98
CA GLY A 241 -8.87 -12.16 -18.27
C GLY A 241 -8.55 -13.64 -18.09
N LEU A 242 -8.47 -14.09 -16.84
CA LEU A 242 -8.14 -15.47 -16.45
C LEU A 242 -9.32 -16.45 -16.52
N ASN A 243 -10.55 -15.96 -16.67
CA ASN A 243 -11.77 -16.77 -16.72
C ASN A 243 -11.97 -17.67 -15.47
N GLU A 244 -11.69 -17.13 -14.29
CA GLU A 244 -11.83 -17.81 -13.00
C GLU A 244 -13.08 -17.33 -12.27
N ILE A 245 -14.24 -17.84 -12.70
CA ILE A 245 -15.56 -17.35 -12.26
C ILE A 245 -15.75 -17.38 -10.74
N GLN A 246 -15.14 -18.34 -10.03
CA GLN A 246 -15.20 -18.40 -8.57
C GLN A 246 -14.53 -17.18 -7.92
N ASN A 247 -13.30 -16.87 -8.34
CA ASN A 247 -12.56 -15.70 -7.84
C ASN A 247 -13.28 -14.40 -8.24
N TYR A 248 -13.79 -14.34 -9.48
CA TYR A 248 -14.61 -13.21 -9.95
C TYR A 248 -15.80 -12.90 -9.03
N ARG A 249 -16.50 -13.93 -8.53
CA ARG A 249 -17.63 -13.77 -7.59
C ARG A 249 -17.16 -13.41 -6.18
N GLN A 250 -16.06 -13.99 -5.71
CA GLN A 250 -15.52 -13.71 -4.38
C GLN A 250 -15.07 -12.26 -4.24
N PHE A 251 -14.34 -11.73 -5.22
CA PHE A 251 -13.91 -10.33 -5.23
C PHE A 251 -15.10 -9.37 -5.28
N TYR A 252 -16.12 -9.69 -6.10
CA TYR A 252 -17.37 -8.94 -6.13
C TYR A 252 -18.04 -8.91 -4.75
N GLN A 253 -18.26 -10.08 -4.15
CA GLN A 253 -18.92 -10.18 -2.85
C GLN A 253 -18.17 -9.38 -1.78
N LYS A 254 -16.84 -9.53 -1.75
CA LYS A 254 -15.99 -8.82 -0.80
C LYS A 254 -16.02 -7.30 -1.01
N SER A 255 -16.09 -6.84 -2.25
CA SER A 255 -16.28 -5.43 -2.59
C SER A 255 -17.64 -4.89 -2.10
N SER A 256 -18.71 -5.67 -2.25
CA SER A 256 -20.03 -5.35 -1.70
C SER A 256 -20.04 -5.25 -0.17
N GLU A 257 -19.37 -6.18 0.52
CA GLU A 257 -19.20 -6.13 1.98
C GLU A 257 -18.50 -4.82 2.42
N CYS A 258 -17.47 -4.38 1.68
CA CYS A 258 -16.83 -3.09 1.92
C CYS A 258 -17.81 -1.91 1.75
N ALA A 259 -18.56 -1.88 0.64
CA ALA A 259 -19.51 -0.80 0.37
C ALA A 259 -20.59 -0.69 1.47
N GLU A 260 -21.13 -1.82 1.90
CA GLU A 260 -22.11 -1.89 2.99
C GLU A 260 -21.54 -1.42 4.32
N LEU A 261 -20.34 -1.88 4.68
CA LEU A 261 -19.68 -1.47 5.92
C LEU A 261 -19.34 0.02 5.93
N ALA A 262 -18.81 0.55 4.83
CA ALA A 262 -18.51 1.98 4.71
C ALA A 262 -19.78 2.84 4.88
N LEU A 263 -20.87 2.49 4.19
CA LEU A 263 -22.15 3.19 4.33
C LEU A 263 -22.72 3.09 5.75
N LYS A 264 -22.50 1.96 6.44
CA LYS A 264 -22.89 1.81 7.84
C LYS A 264 -22.12 2.79 8.74
N ILE A 265 -20.79 2.87 8.60
CA ILE A 265 -19.95 3.80 9.37
C ILE A 265 -20.36 5.25 9.10
N LEU A 266 -20.66 5.60 7.85
CA LEU A 266 -21.03 6.95 7.44
C LEU A 266 -22.41 7.39 7.96
N LYS A 267 -23.30 6.47 8.31
CA LYS A 267 -24.56 6.82 9.00
C LYS A 267 -24.28 7.42 10.38
N ASP A 268 -23.30 6.87 11.09
CA ASP A 268 -22.93 7.30 12.43
C ASP A 268 -21.96 8.50 12.41
N LYS A 269 -21.07 8.55 11.39
CA LYS A 269 -20.08 9.62 11.19
C LYS A 269 -20.12 10.15 9.75
N PRO A 270 -21.07 11.07 9.42
CA PRO A 270 -21.26 11.52 8.06
C PRO A 270 -20.05 12.27 7.48
N ASN A 271 -19.59 11.83 6.32
CA ASN A 271 -18.68 12.56 5.43
C ASN A 271 -19.29 12.53 4.02
N LYS A 272 -19.63 13.70 3.46
CA LYS A 272 -20.32 13.81 2.17
C LYS A 272 -19.49 13.27 1.00
N GLU A 273 -18.18 13.50 1.02
CA GLU A 273 -17.28 13.05 -0.06
C GLU A 273 -17.18 11.53 -0.03
N THR A 274 -16.87 10.96 1.15
CA THR A 274 -16.78 9.51 1.32
C THR A 274 -18.11 8.81 1.08
N GLN A 275 -19.24 9.42 1.46
CA GLN A 275 -20.57 8.90 1.18
C GLN A 275 -20.85 8.84 -0.32
N SER A 276 -20.52 9.89 -1.07
CA SER A 276 -20.63 9.86 -2.53
C SER A 276 -19.79 8.72 -3.13
N LEU A 277 -18.55 8.51 -2.66
CA LEU A 277 -17.69 7.44 -3.15
C LEU A 277 -18.26 6.04 -2.83
N ALA A 278 -18.79 5.86 -1.62
CA ALA A 278 -19.42 4.61 -1.19
C ALA A 278 -20.71 4.30 -1.97
N GLU A 279 -21.55 5.30 -2.22
CA GLU A 279 -22.78 5.16 -3.01
C GLU A 279 -22.47 4.87 -4.49
N GLN A 280 -21.43 5.50 -5.05
CA GLN A 280 -20.95 5.19 -6.40
C GLN A 280 -20.46 3.74 -6.50
N LEU A 281 -19.68 3.28 -5.51
CA LEU A 281 -19.19 1.90 -5.48
C LEU A 281 -20.37 0.90 -5.44
N LYS A 282 -21.34 1.15 -4.55
CA LYS A 282 -22.54 0.33 -4.45
C LYS A 282 -23.35 0.30 -5.76
N THR A 283 -23.53 1.46 -6.40
CA THR A 283 -24.28 1.58 -7.66
C THR A 283 -23.62 0.77 -8.78
N GLU A 284 -22.28 0.79 -8.86
CA GLU A 284 -21.53 0.02 -9.85
C GLU A 284 -21.67 -1.49 -9.62
N LEU A 285 -21.59 -1.95 -8.37
CA LEU A 285 -21.80 -3.34 -8.00
C LEU A 285 -23.21 -3.82 -8.39
N GLU A 286 -24.25 -3.06 -8.06
CA GLU A 286 -25.64 -3.38 -8.45
C GLU A 286 -25.83 -3.43 -9.98
N ALA A 287 -25.12 -2.57 -10.72
CA ALA A 287 -25.16 -2.59 -12.19
C ALA A 287 -24.50 -3.86 -12.75
N LEU A 288 -23.40 -4.31 -12.16
CA LEU A 288 -22.73 -5.57 -12.53
C LEU A 288 -23.58 -6.79 -12.23
N GLU A 289 -24.26 -6.83 -11.07
CA GLU A 289 -25.19 -7.91 -10.72
C GLU A 289 -26.33 -8.04 -11.73
N LYS A 290 -26.97 -6.91 -12.09
CA LYS A 290 -28.03 -6.87 -13.11
C LYS A 290 -27.54 -7.34 -14.47
N LYS A 291 -26.28 -7.04 -14.83
CA LYS A 291 -25.67 -7.48 -16.09
C LYS A 291 -25.42 -9.00 -16.07
N GLN A 292 -24.94 -9.53 -14.95
CA GLN A 292 -24.71 -10.97 -14.78
C GLN A 292 -26.02 -11.76 -14.89
N ALA A 293 -27.08 -11.32 -14.20
CA ALA A 293 -28.40 -11.95 -14.21
C ALA A 293 -29.07 -12.01 -15.60
N LYS A 294 -28.69 -11.13 -16.53
CA LYS A 294 -29.18 -11.13 -17.92
C LYS A 294 -28.40 -12.06 -18.85
N THR A 295 -27.23 -12.53 -18.43
CA THR A 295 -26.29 -13.33 -19.24
C THR A 295 -26.15 -14.78 -18.77
N SER A 296 -26.80 -15.12 -17.66
CA SER A 296 -26.98 -16.46 -17.08
C SER A 296 -28.35 -17.02 -17.46
#